data_AF-A0A967VJ94-F1
#
_entry.id   AF-A0A967VJ94-F1
#
_cell.length_a   1.000
_cell.length_b   1.000
_cell.length_c   1.000
_cell.angle_alpha   90.00
_cell.angle_beta   90.00
_cell.angle_gamma   90.00
#
_symmetry.space_group_name_H-M   'P 1'
#
loop_
_entity.id
_entity.type
_entity.pdbx_description
1 polymer ?
#
loop_
_entity_poly.entity_id
_entity_poly.type
_entity_poly.pdbx_seq_one_letter_code
_entity_poly.pdbx_strand_id
1 'polypeptide(L)'
;EYDDRYESIYHLRKYDDPTQEVGVVVPTPRDRPVSQTAEPVYRTADWHEREAYDLVGIEYEGHPDLRRILLPETWQGHPLGLDYHQDKPQIVTLAENKNPLEPDHRAPDDAETMFLNIGPHHPATHGVLHLKTVLDGEQVVDVDPDIGYLHRCEEQMAQQGTYRYQIMPYPDRWDYASAGILNEWAYARAAEDLADIEVPEYAQVMRTMSAELCRIAAHLLAVGTFALDVYGDFTAIFMYALQDREVVQNILEDLTGQRMMFNYFRLGGVVWDLPEPRDEFFEKV
;
A
#
# COMPACT_ATOMS: atom_id res chain seq x y z
N GLU A 1 -7.18 -21.94 -1.07
CA GLU A 1 -6.95 -21.94 -2.52
C GLU A 1 -7.78 -23.04 -3.13
N TYR A 2 -8.56 -22.75 -4.17
CA TYR A 2 -9.37 -23.76 -4.85
C TYR A 2 -8.54 -24.36 -5.99
N ASP A 3 -8.65 -25.67 -6.19
CA ASP A 3 -7.89 -26.35 -7.24
C ASP A 3 -8.37 -25.97 -8.65
N ASP A 4 -9.64 -25.58 -8.78
CA ASP A 4 -10.37 -25.47 -10.04
C ASP A 4 -10.75 -24.04 -10.46
N ARG A 5 -10.64 -23.05 -9.56
CA ARG A 5 -11.14 -21.69 -9.81
C ARG A 5 -10.39 -20.61 -9.05
N TYR A 6 -10.49 -19.39 -9.57
CA TYR A 6 -10.25 -18.17 -8.81
C TYR A 6 -11.59 -17.53 -8.43
N GLU A 7 -11.58 -16.68 -7.41
CA GLU A 7 -12.73 -15.90 -6.98
C GLU A 7 -12.33 -14.43 -6.90
N SER A 8 -12.94 -13.58 -7.72
CA SER A 8 -12.86 -12.13 -7.54
C SER A 8 -13.91 -11.73 -6.51
N ILE A 9 -13.49 -11.18 -5.38
CA ILE A 9 -14.37 -10.81 -4.26
C ILE A 9 -14.44 -9.28 -4.18
N TYR A 10 -15.62 -8.74 -4.48
CA TYR A 10 -15.88 -7.30 -4.36
C TYR A 10 -16.57 -7.01 -3.03
N HIS A 11 -15.89 -6.24 -2.18
CA HIS A 11 -16.44 -5.75 -0.91
C HIS A 11 -17.04 -4.36 -1.11
N LEU A 12 -18.36 -4.27 -1.20
CA LEU A 12 -19.08 -3.01 -1.37
C LEU A 12 -19.58 -2.52 -0.01
N ARG A 13 -19.09 -1.36 0.43
CA ARG A 13 -19.49 -0.73 1.69
C ARG A 13 -20.29 0.53 1.44
N LYS A 14 -21.30 0.78 2.26
CA LYS A 14 -22.02 2.04 2.25
C LYS A 14 -21.14 3.13 2.89
N TYR A 15 -20.98 4.25 2.20
CA TYR A 15 -20.12 5.34 2.66
C TYR A 15 -20.56 5.93 4.01
N ASP A 16 -21.85 6.25 4.16
CA ASP A 16 -22.40 6.87 5.38
C ASP A 16 -22.47 5.91 6.58
N ASP A 17 -22.49 4.60 6.33
CA ASP A 17 -22.51 3.57 7.36
C ASP A 17 -21.67 2.37 6.90
N PRO A 18 -20.36 2.39 7.17
CA PRO A 18 -19.43 1.35 6.73
C PRO A 18 -19.71 -0.03 7.34
N THR A 19 -20.60 -0.14 8.34
CA THR A 19 -21.03 -1.43 8.90
C THR A 19 -22.01 -2.16 7.98
N GLN A 20 -22.62 -1.44 7.03
CA GLN A 20 -23.43 -2.04 5.98
C GLN A 20 -22.54 -2.39 4.79
N GLU A 21 -22.28 -3.68 4.62
CA GLU A 21 -21.48 -4.20 3.50
C GLU A 21 -22.18 -5.34 2.74
N VAL A 22 -21.87 -5.45 1.45
CA VAL A 22 -22.27 -6.55 0.59
C VAL A 22 -21.01 -7.10 -0.08
N GLY A 23 -20.76 -8.39 0.10
CA GLY A 23 -19.74 -9.13 -0.63
C GLY A 23 -20.33 -9.76 -1.89
N VAL A 24 -19.74 -9.48 -3.04
CA VAL A 24 -20.07 -10.16 -4.30
C VAL A 24 -18.89 -11.05 -4.68
N VAL A 25 -19.14 -12.36 -4.74
CA VAL A 25 -18.14 -13.36 -5.13
C VAL A 25 -18.39 -13.77 -6.57
N VAL A 26 -17.40 -13.56 -7.43
CA VAL A 26 -17.45 -13.91 -8.85
C VAL A 26 -16.42 -15.01 -9.13
N PRO A 27 -16.84 -16.28 -9.17
CA PRO A 27 -15.93 -17.39 -9.48
C PRO A 27 -15.60 -17.45 -10.97
N THR A 28 -14.36 -17.77 -11.30
CA THR A 28 -13.90 -18.00 -12.68
C THR A 28 -13.04 -19.26 -12.79
N PRO A 29 -13.20 -20.09 -13.84
CA PRO A 29 -12.40 -21.30 -14.03
C PRO A 29 -10.90 -21.01 -14.11
N ARG A 30 -10.07 -21.87 -13.52
CA ARG A 30 -8.61 -21.68 -13.51
C ARG A 30 -7.96 -21.80 -14.90
N ASP A 31 -8.49 -22.65 -15.76
CA ASP A 31 -7.96 -22.88 -17.12
C ASP A 31 -8.24 -21.72 -18.08
N ARG A 32 -9.25 -20.89 -17.75
CA ARG A 32 -9.58 -19.67 -18.49
C ARG A 32 -10.11 -18.60 -17.52
N PRO A 33 -9.23 -17.98 -16.71
CA PRO A 33 -9.62 -17.11 -15.61
C PRO A 33 -10.04 -15.73 -16.12
N VAL A 34 -11.29 -15.65 -16.59
CA VAL A 34 -11.89 -14.44 -17.15
C VAL A 34 -13.08 -14.02 -16.31
N SER A 35 -13.12 -12.75 -15.93
CA SER A 35 -14.21 -12.08 -15.20
C SER A 35 -14.70 -10.86 -15.99
N GLN A 36 -15.88 -10.33 -15.66
CA GLN A 36 -16.32 -9.02 -16.19
C GLN A 36 -15.79 -7.90 -15.31
N THR A 37 -15.33 -6.80 -15.91
CA THR A 37 -14.88 -5.65 -15.13
C THR A 37 -16.01 -5.01 -14.33
N ALA A 38 -15.72 -4.58 -13.10
CA ALA A 38 -16.60 -3.76 -12.29
C ALA A 38 -16.32 -2.24 -12.45
N GLU A 39 -15.29 -1.86 -13.21
CA GLU A 39 -14.87 -0.46 -13.41
C GLU A 39 -16.01 0.47 -13.87
N PRO A 40 -16.89 0.08 -14.82
CA PRO A 40 -18.00 0.93 -15.27
C PRO A 40 -19.00 1.30 -14.17
N VAL A 41 -19.01 0.54 -13.07
CA VAL A 41 -19.84 0.80 -11.88
C VAL A 41 -19.02 1.53 -10.81
N TYR A 42 -17.81 1.05 -10.54
CA TYR A 42 -16.89 1.59 -9.54
C TYR A 42 -15.49 1.78 -10.11
N ARG A 43 -15.11 3.03 -10.38
CA ARG A 43 -13.80 3.40 -10.93
C ARG A 43 -12.61 2.84 -10.16
N THR A 44 -12.73 2.63 -8.84
CA THR A 44 -11.66 2.05 -8.01
C THR A 44 -11.32 0.61 -8.41
N ALA A 45 -12.23 -0.10 -9.08
CA ALA A 45 -11.96 -1.45 -9.57
C ALA A 45 -10.82 -1.48 -10.61
N ASP A 46 -10.59 -0.38 -11.35
CA ASP A 46 -9.52 -0.29 -12.34
C ASP A 46 -8.15 -0.74 -11.78
N TRP A 47 -7.78 -0.24 -10.61
CA TRP A 47 -6.47 -0.53 -10.02
C TRP A 47 -6.38 -1.97 -9.49
N HIS A 48 -7.43 -2.42 -8.80
CA HIS A 48 -7.45 -3.75 -8.20
C HIS A 48 -7.56 -4.86 -9.25
N GLU A 49 -8.31 -4.64 -10.32
CA GLU A 49 -8.44 -5.59 -11.43
C GLU A 49 -7.15 -5.67 -12.25
N ARG A 50 -6.47 -4.54 -12.46
CA ARG A 50 -5.12 -4.54 -13.05
C ARG A 50 -4.10 -5.29 -12.18
N GLU A 51 -4.13 -5.12 -10.86
CA GLU A 51 -3.25 -5.85 -9.94
C GLU A 51 -3.53 -7.35 -9.95
N ALA A 52 -4.81 -7.75 -9.91
CA ALA A 52 -5.21 -9.15 -10.03
C ALA A 52 -4.80 -9.76 -11.38
N TYR A 53 -4.92 -9.00 -12.47
CA TYR A 53 -4.38 -9.40 -13.77
C TYR A 53 -2.86 -9.53 -13.72
N ASP A 54 -2.14 -8.53 -13.23
CA ASP A 54 -0.68 -8.48 -13.27
C ASP A 54 -0.05 -9.60 -12.43
N LEU A 55 -0.55 -9.82 -11.22
CA LEU A 55 0.04 -10.75 -10.25
C LEU A 55 -0.56 -12.16 -10.31
N VAL A 56 -1.87 -12.31 -10.53
CA VAL A 56 -2.58 -13.61 -10.49
C VAL A 56 -2.90 -14.14 -11.90
N GLY A 57 -3.15 -13.25 -12.86
CA GLY A 57 -3.45 -13.60 -14.25
C GLY A 57 -4.94 -13.71 -14.57
N ILE A 58 -5.82 -13.08 -13.76
CA ILE A 58 -7.25 -13.00 -14.06
C ILE A 58 -7.47 -11.88 -15.10
N GLU A 59 -8.06 -12.21 -16.24
CA GLU A 59 -8.44 -11.23 -17.25
C GLU A 59 -9.82 -10.63 -16.95
N TYR A 60 -9.99 -9.33 -17.20
CA TYR A 60 -11.25 -8.62 -16.98
C TYR A 60 -11.83 -8.10 -18.32
N GLU A 61 -12.86 -8.77 -18.83
CA GLU A 61 -13.56 -8.37 -20.05
C GLU A 61 -14.19 -6.99 -19.90
N GLY A 62 -13.93 -6.11 -20.87
CA GLY A 62 -14.44 -4.74 -20.90
C GLY A 62 -13.63 -3.72 -20.10
N HIS A 63 -12.55 -4.13 -19.45
CA HIS A 63 -11.68 -3.23 -18.68
C HIS A 63 -11.03 -2.16 -19.58
N PRO A 64 -11.05 -0.87 -19.19
CA PRO A 64 -10.55 0.22 -20.05
C PRO A 64 -9.04 0.21 -20.26
N ASP A 65 -8.27 -0.21 -19.24
CA ASP A 65 -6.80 -0.25 -19.29
C ASP A 65 -6.21 -1.48 -18.58
N LEU A 66 -6.30 -2.67 -19.19
CA LEU A 66 -5.78 -3.90 -18.58
C LEU A 66 -4.26 -4.10 -18.83
N ARG A 67 -3.46 -3.04 -18.66
CA ARG A 67 -2.00 -3.11 -18.65
C ARG A 67 -1.50 -3.53 -17.28
N ARG A 68 -0.30 -4.13 -17.23
CA ARG A 68 0.43 -4.39 -15.98
C ARG A 68 0.55 -3.09 -15.15
N ILE A 69 0.54 -3.22 -13.83
CA ILE A 69 0.48 -2.07 -12.90
C ILE A 69 1.67 -2.04 -11.95
N LEU A 70 2.24 -3.20 -11.60
CA LEU A 70 3.37 -3.34 -10.67
C LEU A 70 4.60 -3.93 -11.36
N LEU A 71 4.41 -4.85 -12.30
CA LEU A 71 5.48 -5.54 -13.00
C LEU A 71 5.82 -4.84 -14.33
N PRO A 72 7.08 -4.91 -14.80
CA PRO A 72 7.45 -4.38 -16.10
C PRO A 72 6.61 -5.00 -17.23
N GLU A 73 6.32 -4.24 -18.29
CA GLU A 73 5.59 -4.74 -19.47
C GLU A 73 6.22 -6.00 -20.10
N THR A 74 7.54 -6.14 -19.98
CA THR A 74 8.31 -7.28 -20.51
C THR A 74 8.24 -8.53 -19.62
N TRP A 75 7.62 -8.44 -18.44
CA TRP A 75 7.50 -9.56 -17.51
C TRP A 75 6.67 -10.70 -18.11
N GLN A 76 7.15 -11.93 -17.97
CA GLN A 76 6.49 -13.12 -18.48
C GLN A 76 5.84 -13.91 -17.35
N GLY A 77 4.52 -14.09 -17.44
CA GLY A 77 3.70 -14.80 -16.45
C GLY A 77 3.17 -13.91 -15.32
N HIS A 78 2.65 -14.55 -14.27
CA HIS A 78 1.94 -13.93 -13.15
C HIS A 78 2.47 -14.51 -11.83
N PRO A 79 3.28 -13.77 -11.04
CA PRO A 79 4.05 -14.33 -9.92
C PRO A 79 3.26 -15.02 -8.81
N LEU A 80 1.99 -14.64 -8.61
CA LEU A 80 1.09 -15.27 -7.64
C LEU A 80 0.25 -16.40 -8.25
N GLY A 81 0.37 -16.65 -9.55
CA GLY A 81 -0.25 -17.79 -10.20
C GLY A 81 0.48 -19.10 -9.86
N LEU A 82 -0.27 -20.16 -9.60
CA LEU A 82 0.27 -21.49 -9.24
C LEU A 82 1.17 -22.11 -10.31
N ASP A 83 0.93 -21.78 -11.57
CA ASP A 83 1.69 -22.30 -12.72
C ASP A 83 2.92 -21.43 -13.07
N TYR A 84 3.25 -20.45 -12.21
CA TYR A 84 4.37 -19.55 -12.43
C TYR A 84 5.72 -20.24 -12.19
N HIS A 85 6.53 -20.31 -13.23
CA HIS A 85 7.87 -20.87 -13.18
C HIS A 85 8.90 -19.86 -12.64
N GLN A 86 9.08 -19.83 -11.32
CA GLN A 86 10.00 -18.89 -10.64
C GLN A 86 11.48 -19.03 -11.09
N ASP A 87 11.90 -20.24 -11.46
CA ASP A 87 13.27 -20.51 -11.90
C ASP A 87 13.52 -20.16 -13.37
N LYS A 88 12.46 -19.81 -14.12
CA LYS A 88 12.61 -19.45 -15.53
C LYS A 88 13.17 -18.02 -15.61
N PRO A 89 14.30 -17.81 -16.30
CA PRO A 89 14.85 -16.47 -16.46
C PRO A 89 13.85 -15.55 -17.15
N GLN A 90 13.66 -14.35 -16.58
CA GLN A 90 12.90 -13.29 -17.22
C GLN A 90 13.73 -12.72 -18.38
N ILE A 91 13.16 -12.75 -19.58
CA ILE A 91 13.80 -12.15 -20.75
C ILE A 91 13.44 -10.67 -20.74
N VAL A 92 14.33 -9.86 -20.16
CA VAL A 92 14.23 -8.41 -20.31
C VAL A 92 14.77 -8.08 -21.69
N THR A 93 13.88 -7.98 -22.68
CA THR A 93 14.22 -7.35 -23.93
C THR A 93 14.51 -5.88 -23.62
N LEU A 94 15.79 -5.53 -23.55
CA LEU A 94 16.22 -4.15 -23.56
C LEU A 94 15.68 -3.54 -24.85
N ALA A 95 14.54 -2.85 -24.75
CA ALA A 95 14.18 -1.86 -25.74
C ALA A 95 15.13 -0.67 -25.53
N GLU A 96 16.40 -0.86 -25.89
CA GLU A 96 17.36 0.22 -25.99
C GLU A 96 16.72 1.29 -26.86
N ASN A 97 16.38 2.43 -26.25
CA ASN A 97 15.90 3.62 -26.94
C ASN A 97 14.45 3.60 -27.45
N LYS A 98 13.48 3.03 -26.70
CA LYS A 98 12.11 3.56 -26.88
C LYS A 98 12.15 5.00 -26.40
N ASN A 99 12.07 5.94 -27.35
CA ASN A 99 12.25 7.35 -27.05
C ASN A 99 11.12 7.77 -26.09
N PRO A 100 11.41 8.28 -24.89
CA PRO A 100 10.35 8.79 -23.99
C PRO A 100 9.65 10.04 -24.57
N LEU A 101 10.18 10.60 -25.66
CA LEU A 101 9.58 11.64 -26.49
C LEU A 101 8.97 11.08 -27.79
N GLU A 102 8.91 9.75 -27.97
CA GLU A 102 8.09 9.16 -29.02
C GLU A 102 6.65 9.59 -28.72
N PRO A 103 6.00 10.35 -29.62
CA PRO A 103 4.75 11.01 -29.29
C PRO A 103 3.71 9.97 -28.88
N ASP A 104 3.29 10.02 -27.62
CA ASP A 104 2.03 9.43 -27.21
C ASP A 104 0.93 10.25 -27.89
N HIS A 105 0.40 9.73 -29.00
CA HIS A 105 -0.61 10.39 -29.84
C HIS A 105 -2.00 10.48 -29.17
N ARG A 106 -2.08 10.51 -27.83
CA ARG A 106 -3.35 10.76 -27.11
C ARG A 106 -3.85 12.20 -27.29
N ALA A 107 -3.03 13.09 -27.83
CA ALA A 107 -3.45 14.42 -28.25
C ALA A 107 -3.88 14.40 -29.73
N PRO A 108 -5.03 15.02 -30.10
CA PRO A 108 -5.37 15.30 -31.50
C PRO A 108 -4.22 16.06 -32.18
N ASP A 109 -4.01 15.84 -33.48
CA ASP A 109 -2.93 16.42 -34.30
C ASP A 109 -2.82 17.98 -34.29
N ASP A 110 -3.71 18.67 -33.56
CA ASP A 110 -3.87 20.13 -33.50
C ASP A 110 -3.79 20.69 -32.05
N ALA A 111 -3.34 19.90 -31.07
CA ALA A 111 -3.23 20.35 -29.68
C ALA A 111 -1.80 20.81 -29.34
N GLU A 112 -1.65 22.04 -28.84
CA GLU A 112 -0.39 22.61 -28.31
C GLU A 112 0.00 22.01 -26.93
N THR A 113 -0.22 20.71 -26.73
CA THR A 113 0.02 20.04 -25.45
C THR A 113 1.49 19.67 -25.26
N MET A 114 1.97 19.79 -24.01
CA MET A 114 3.31 19.40 -23.60
C MET A 114 3.27 18.13 -22.75
N PHE A 115 4.10 17.14 -23.08
CA PHE A 115 4.34 15.98 -22.23
C PHE A 115 5.45 16.28 -21.21
N LEU A 116 5.18 16.01 -19.93
CA LEU A 116 6.11 16.18 -18.81
C LEU A 116 6.23 14.89 -18.01
N ASN A 117 7.46 14.40 -17.91
CA ASN A 117 7.80 13.26 -17.05
C ASN A 117 8.21 13.78 -15.66
N ILE A 118 7.44 13.41 -14.63
CA ILE A 118 7.71 13.79 -13.24
C ILE A 118 8.11 12.53 -12.45
N GLY A 119 9.32 12.51 -11.91
CA GLY A 119 9.85 11.37 -11.16
C GLY A 119 10.68 10.40 -12.02
N PRO A 120 10.95 9.17 -11.56
CA PRO A 120 10.62 8.64 -10.22
C PRO A 120 11.44 9.30 -9.10
N HIS A 121 12.47 10.08 -9.45
CA HIS A 121 13.31 10.83 -8.51
C HIS A 121 12.98 12.33 -8.57
N HIS A 122 12.05 12.79 -7.75
CA HIS A 122 11.74 14.21 -7.60
C HIS A 122 11.43 14.52 -6.12
N PRO A 123 11.88 15.66 -5.54
CA PRO A 123 11.66 15.93 -4.12
C PRO A 123 10.18 15.92 -3.70
N ALA A 124 9.28 16.39 -4.58
CA ALA A 124 7.85 16.45 -4.31
C ALA A 124 7.10 15.10 -4.43
N THR A 125 7.79 13.99 -4.75
CA THR A 125 7.14 12.67 -4.87
C THR A 125 7.08 11.88 -3.56
N HIS A 126 7.69 12.39 -2.47
CA HIS A 126 7.70 11.76 -1.13
C HIS A 126 7.98 10.26 -1.14
N GLY A 127 8.96 9.85 -1.93
CA GLY A 127 9.25 8.45 -2.23
C GLY A 127 9.43 8.27 -3.72
N VAL A 128 9.04 7.09 -4.22
CA VAL A 128 9.22 6.71 -5.62
C VAL A 128 7.87 6.74 -6.31
N LEU A 129 7.59 7.81 -7.04
CA LEU A 129 6.39 7.99 -7.84
C LEU A 129 6.78 8.57 -9.19
N HIS A 130 6.30 7.97 -10.27
CA HIS A 130 6.52 8.43 -11.63
C HIS A 130 5.16 8.78 -12.24
N LEU A 131 4.99 10.04 -12.67
CA LEU A 131 3.77 10.55 -13.29
C LEU A 131 4.09 11.01 -14.71
N LYS A 132 3.44 10.38 -15.70
CA LYS A 132 3.48 10.79 -17.10
C LYS A 132 2.35 11.79 -17.33
N THR A 133 2.67 13.07 -17.36
CA THR A 133 1.69 14.16 -17.31
C THR A 133 1.59 14.86 -18.66
N VAL A 134 0.38 15.13 -19.14
CA VAL A 134 0.13 15.96 -20.32
C VAL A 134 -0.46 17.30 -19.87
N LEU A 135 0.11 18.39 -20.34
CA LEU A 135 -0.27 19.75 -20.00
C LEU A 135 -0.75 20.53 -21.23
N ASP A 136 -1.80 21.33 -21.08
CA ASP A 136 -2.18 22.41 -21.99
C ASP A 136 -1.93 23.74 -21.27
N GLY A 137 -0.79 24.37 -21.59
CA GLY A 137 -0.26 25.48 -20.81
C GLY A 137 -0.02 25.09 -19.34
N GLU A 138 -0.82 25.64 -18.43
CA GLU A 138 -0.77 25.35 -16.98
C GLU A 138 -1.84 24.33 -16.53
N GLN A 139 -2.72 23.89 -17.42
CA GLN A 139 -3.79 22.94 -17.10
C GLN A 139 -3.31 21.51 -17.31
N VAL A 140 -3.53 20.66 -16.31
CA VAL A 140 -3.32 19.22 -16.43
C VAL A 140 -4.49 18.62 -17.21
N VAL A 141 -4.21 18.04 -18.37
CA VAL A 141 -5.24 17.41 -19.23
C VAL A 141 -5.25 15.89 -19.11
N ASP A 142 -4.11 15.26 -18.82
CA ASP A 142 -4.00 13.82 -18.58
C ASP A 142 -2.84 13.51 -17.62
N VAL A 143 -2.97 12.42 -16.85
CA VAL A 143 -1.93 11.87 -15.97
C VAL A 143 -2.01 10.36 -15.99
N ASP A 144 -0.92 9.69 -16.37
CA ASP A 144 -0.75 8.23 -16.31
C ASP A 144 0.29 7.90 -15.20
N PRO A 145 -0.13 7.45 -14.01
CA PRO A 145 0.76 7.06 -12.93
C PRO A 145 1.44 5.72 -13.23
N ASP A 146 2.77 5.74 -13.24
CA ASP A 146 3.62 4.56 -13.39
C ASP A 146 4.15 4.19 -11.99
N ILE A 147 3.55 3.15 -11.39
CA ILE A 147 3.80 2.74 -10.01
C ILE A 147 4.55 1.40 -9.97
N GLY A 148 4.72 0.82 -8.77
CA GLY A 148 5.38 -0.49 -8.62
C GLY A 148 6.89 -0.43 -8.40
N TYR A 149 7.52 0.75 -8.45
CA TYR A 149 8.95 0.92 -8.15
C TYR A 149 9.37 0.48 -6.73
N LEU A 150 8.42 0.43 -5.79
CA LEU A 150 8.62 -0.07 -4.42
C LEU A 150 7.92 -1.42 -4.18
N HIS A 151 7.44 -2.09 -5.23
CA HIS A 151 6.85 -3.42 -5.10
C HIS A 151 7.95 -4.43 -4.72
N ARG A 152 7.71 -5.21 -3.66
CA ARG A 152 8.69 -6.16 -3.07
C ARG A 152 8.19 -7.60 -3.02
N CYS A 153 7.07 -7.90 -3.68
CA CYS A 153 6.45 -9.22 -3.68
C CYS A 153 6.14 -9.77 -2.27
N GLU A 154 5.79 -8.91 -1.31
CA GLU A 154 5.58 -9.32 0.08
C GLU A 154 4.43 -10.33 0.22
N GLU A 155 3.40 -10.24 -0.62
CA GLU A 155 2.30 -11.21 -0.68
C GLU A 155 2.79 -12.61 -1.05
N GLN A 156 3.70 -12.70 -2.03
CA GLN A 156 4.33 -13.97 -2.42
C GLN A 156 5.20 -14.53 -1.30
N MET A 157 5.95 -13.67 -0.60
CA MET A 157 6.75 -14.09 0.56
C MET A 157 5.86 -14.60 1.70
N ALA A 158 4.70 -13.96 1.91
CA ALA A 158 3.76 -14.34 2.95
C ALA A 158 3.15 -15.73 2.74
N GLN A 159 3.02 -16.21 1.49
CA GLN A 159 2.55 -17.58 1.20
C GLN A 159 3.45 -18.68 1.82
N GLN A 160 4.73 -18.40 2.01
CA GLN A 160 5.71 -19.32 2.59
C GLN A 160 5.99 -19.02 4.07
N GLY A 161 5.40 -17.94 4.60
CA GLY A 161 5.62 -17.45 5.95
C GLY A 161 4.65 -18.07 6.96
N THR A 162 5.12 -18.30 8.17
CA THR A 162 4.26 -18.57 9.32
C THR A 162 3.61 -17.28 9.82
N TYR A 163 2.29 -17.32 10.02
CA TYR A 163 1.49 -16.16 10.48
C TYR A 163 2.05 -15.49 11.74
N ARG A 164 2.50 -16.30 12.71
CA ARG A 164 2.90 -15.82 14.04
C ARG A 164 4.21 -15.03 14.05
N TYR A 165 5.19 -15.42 13.24
CA TYR A 165 6.56 -14.93 13.38
C TYR A 165 7.17 -14.36 12.11
N GLN A 166 6.94 -15.01 10.97
CA GLN A 166 7.58 -14.61 9.71
C GLN A 166 6.78 -13.52 9.00
N ILE A 167 5.44 -13.57 9.07
CA ILE A 167 4.59 -12.56 8.41
C ILE A 167 4.40 -11.31 9.30
N MET A 168 4.26 -11.48 10.62
CA MET A 168 3.98 -10.40 11.58
C MET A 168 4.85 -9.13 11.45
N PRO A 169 6.14 -9.19 11.05
CA PRO A 169 6.96 -7.99 10.88
C PRO A 169 6.76 -7.23 9.55
N TYR A 170 6.07 -7.81 8.55
CA TYR A 170 5.84 -7.13 7.27
C TYR A 170 4.91 -5.92 7.35
N PRO A 171 3.79 -5.95 8.10
CA PRO A 171 2.89 -4.80 8.25
C PRO A 171 3.58 -3.49 8.62
N ASP A 172 4.64 -3.53 9.43
CA ASP A 172 5.45 -2.35 9.77
C ASP A 172 6.07 -1.65 8.55
N ARG A 173 6.22 -2.35 7.42
CA ARG A 173 6.89 -1.88 6.20
C ARG A 173 5.93 -1.43 5.11
N TRP A 174 4.61 -1.59 5.30
CA TRP A 174 3.59 -1.18 4.34
C TRP A 174 3.46 0.34 4.34
N ASP A 175 3.02 0.92 5.47
CA ASP A 175 3.15 2.34 5.78
C ASP A 175 4.19 2.54 6.89
N TYR A 176 5.44 2.63 6.44
CA TYR A 176 6.65 2.61 7.28
C TYR A 176 6.88 3.89 8.09
N ALA A 177 6.31 5.02 7.67
CA ALA A 177 6.66 6.32 8.24
C ALA A 177 5.70 6.74 9.37
N SER A 178 4.48 6.23 9.32
CA SER A 178 3.34 6.84 10.01
C SER A 178 2.47 5.84 10.75
N ALA A 179 2.34 4.60 10.29
CA ALA A 179 1.30 3.69 10.77
C ALA A 179 1.78 2.28 11.14
N GLY A 180 3.07 2.08 11.46
CA GLY A 180 3.63 0.75 11.75
C GLY A 180 2.75 -0.11 12.69
N ILE A 181 2.45 0.40 13.89
CA ILE A 181 1.59 -0.27 14.88
C ILE A 181 0.14 -0.44 14.37
N LEU A 182 -0.40 0.51 13.60
CA LEU A 182 -1.75 0.40 13.04
C LEU A 182 -1.83 -0.72 11.99
N ASN A 183 -0.79 -0.89 11.18
CA ASN A 183 -0.68 -1.98 10.20
C ASN A 183 -0.52 -3.33 10.92
N GLU A 184 0.34 -3.39 11.94
CA GLU A 184 0.44 -4.56 12.81
C GLU A 184 -0.93 -4.93 13.37
N TRP A 185 -1.73 -3.95 13.78
CA TRP A 185 -3.08 -4.19 14.31
C TRP A 185 -4.03 -4.75 13.26
N ALA A 186 -4.01 -4.20 12.05
CA ALA A 186 -4.84 -4.70 10.95
C ALA A 186 -4.55 -6.17 10.67
N TYR A 187 -3.27 -6.53 10.58
CA TYR A 187 -2.84 -7.91 10.40
C TYR A 187 -3.16 -8.80 11.61
N ALA A 188 -2.82 -8.37 12.82
CA ALA A 188 -3.01 -9.14 14.04
C ALA A 188 -4.49 -9.47 14.27
N ARG A 189 -5.40 -8.50 14.09
CA ARG A 189 -6.84 -8.76 14.26
C ARG A 189 -7.37 -9.75 13.23
N ALA A 190 -6.96 -9.64 11.97
CA ALA A 190 -7.39 -10.59 10.95
C ALA A 190 -6.92 -12.01 11.29
N ALA A 191 -5.66 -12.18 11.68
CA ALA A 191 -5.11 -13.49 12.05
C ALA A 191 -5.65 -14.04 13.38
N GLU A 192 -5.96 -13.17 14.36
CA GLU A 192 -6.58 -13.54 15.63
C GLU A 192 -8.03 -13.99 15.44
N ASP A 193 -8.81 -13.29 14.62
CA ASP A 193 -10.19 -13.63 14.30
C ASP A 193 -10.28 -14.96 13.54
N LEU A 194 -9.41 -15.18 12.55
CA LEU A 194 -9.29 -16.46 11.83
C LEU A 194 -8.90 -17.64 12.73
N ALA A 195 -8.29 -17.37 13.88
CA ALA A 195 -7.81 -18.38 14.81
C ALA A 195 -8.65 -18.46 16.11
N ASP A 196 -9.78 -17.75 16.17
CA ASP A 196 -10.65 -17.64 17.35
C ASP A 196 -9.88 -17.26 18.64
N ILE A 197 -8.92 -16.32 18.53
CA ILE A 197 -8.08 -15.88 19.66
C ILE A 197 -8.69 -14.65 20.32
N GLU A 198 -9.11 -14.80 21.58
CA GLU A 198 -9.51 -13.66 22.42
C GLU A 198 -8.28 -12.98 23.04
N VAL A 199 -8.07 -11.70 22.68
CA VAL A 199 -6.98 -10.89 23.23
C VAL A 199 -7.38 -10.33 24.61
N PRO A 200 -6.54 -10.44 25.65
CA PRO A 200 -6.84 -9.91 26.98
C PRO A 200 -7.16 -8.40 26.97
N GLU A 201 -8.14 -7.97 27.77
CA GLU A 201 -8.59 -6.56 27.84
C GLU A 201 -7.42 -5.59 28.08
N TYR A 202 -6.51 -5.93 28.98
CA TYR A 202 -5.31 -5.13 29.25
C TYR A 202 -4.44 -4.92 28.00
N ALA A 203 -4.24 -5.96 27.19
CA ALA A 203 -3.50 -5.84 25.94
C ALA A 203 -4.26 -4.99 24.92
N GLN A 204 -5.59 -5.06 24.88
CA GLN A 204 -6.40 -4.19 23.99
C GLN A 204 -6.26 -2.70 24.36
N VAL A 205 -6.19 -2.38 25.66
CA VAL A 205 -5.94 -1.01 26.14
C VAL A 205 -4.57 -0.51 25.67
N MET A 206 -3.51 -1.31 25.85
CA MET A 206 -2.18 -0.94 25.38
C MET A 206 -2.09 -0.82 23.86
N ARG A 207 -2.79 -1.70 23.13
CA ARG A 207 -2.89 -1.61 21.67
C ARG A 207 -3.54 -0.30 21.25
N THR A 208 -4.62 0.08 21.92
CA THR A 208 -5.32 1.33 21.64
C THR A 208 -4.41 2.52 21.90
N MET A 209 -3.80 2.61 23.09
CA MET A 209 -2.89 3.71 23.44
C MET A 209 -1.75 3.88 22.42
N SER A 210 -1.04 2.79 22.11
CA SER A 210 0.09 2.81 21.17
C SER A 210 -0.33 3.11 19.72
N ALA A 211 -1.48 2.61 19.28
CA ALA A 211 -2.04 2.94 17.98
C ALA A 211 -2.45 4.42 17.86
N GLU A 212 -3.00 5.01 18.93
CA GLU A 212 -3.37 6.42 18.97
C GLU A 212 -2.13 7.32 18.96
N LEU A 213 -1.06 6.95 19.68
CA LEU A 213 0.24 7.61 19.58
C LEU A 213 0.80 7.52 18.17
N CYS A 214 0.76 6.34 17.55
CA CYS A 214 1.18 6.14 16.16
C CYS A 214 0.37 7.00 15.20
N ARG A 215 -0.96 7.10 15.39
CA ARG A 215 -1.83 8.00 14.61
C ARG A 215 -1.43 9.46 14.77
N ILE A 216 -1.10 9.93 15.98
CA ILE A 216 -0.63 11.31 16.18
C ILE A 216 0.69 11.53 15.43
N ALA A 217 1.64 10.61 15.54
CA ALA A 217 2.92 10.68 14.82
C ALA A 217 2.73 10.70 13.29
N ALA A 218 1.77 9.93 12.77
CA ALA A 218 1.37 9.93 11.35
C ALA A 218 0.91 11.31 10.89
N HIS A 219 -0.01 11.91 11.64
CA HIS A 219 -0.62 13.18 11.28
C HIS A 219 0.39 14.33 11.36
N LEU A 220 1.28 14.32 12.34
CA LEU A 220 2.37 15.29 12.42
C LEU A 220 3.30 15.20 11.21
N LEU A 221 3.64 13.99 10.77
CA LEU A 221 4.44 13.83 9.54
C LEU A 221 3.66 14.33 8.32
N ALA A 222 2.41 13.89 8.15
CA ALA A 222 1.58 14.27 7.00
C ALA A 222 1.37 15.79 6.89
N VAL A 223 1.08 16.46 8.01
CA VAL A 223 0.93 17.93 8.04
C VAL A 223 2.27 18.61 7.78
N GLY A 224 3.36 18.11 8.37
CA GLY A 224 4.70 18.65 8.18
C GLY A 224 5.15 18.59 6.72
N THR A 225 5.02 17.43 6.08
CA THR A 225 5.40 17.24 4.67
C THR A 225 4.46 17.97 3.71
N PHE A 226 3.15 17.97 3.98
CA PHE A 226 2.19 18.72 3.16
C PHE A 226 2.47 20.22 3.19
N ALA A 227 2.73 20.78 4.38
CA ALA A 227 3.08 22.19 4.51
C ALA A 227 4.39 22.51 3.78
N LEU A 228 5.38 21.61 3.84
CA LEU A 228 6.62 21.74 3.10
C LEU A 228 6.36 21.85 1.59
N ASP A 229 5.51 21.00 1.02
CA ASP A 229 5.23 21.01 -0.42
C ASP A 229 4.48 22.26 -0.87
N VAL A 230 3.52 22.73 -0.06
CA VAL A 230 2.67 23.88 -0.41
C VAL A 230 3.42 25.20 -0.22
N TYR A 231 4.12 25.37 0.90
CA TYR A 231 4.84 26.61 1.22
C TYR A 231 6.25 26.65 0.64
N GLY A 232 6.84 25.50 0.30
CA GLY A 232 8.21 25.39 -0.19
C GLY A 232 9.27 25.76 0.85
N ASP A 233 8.89 25.93 2.11
CA ASP A 233 9.77 26.39 3.18
C ASP A 233 10.06 25.28 4.20
N PHE A 234 11.33 24.93 4.34
CA PHE A 234 11.85 23.87 5.21
C PHE A 234 12.07 24.36 6.65
N THR A 235 11.38 25.42 7.08
CA THR A 235 11.58 26.03 8.40
C THR A 235 10.45 25.69 9.37
N ALA A 236 9.60 26.64 9.74
CA ALA A 236 8.81 26.57 10.98
C ALA A 236 7.85 25.37 11.04
N ILE A 237 6.99 25.18 10.03
CA ILE A 237 5.91 24.17 10.13
C ILE A 237 6.47 22.75 10.09
N PHE A 238 7.35 22.46 9.11
CA PHE A 238 8.00 21.15 9.02
C PHE A 238 8.85 20.86 10.26
N MET A 239 9.70 21.79 10.69
CA MET A 239 10.60 21.54 11.83
C MET A 239 9.84 21.37 13.15
N TYR A 240 8.81 22.17 13.41
CA TYR A 240 8.01 22.02 14.62
C TYR A 240 7.16 20.73 14.60
N ALA A 241 6.57 20.38 13.45
CA ALA A 241 5.84 19.11 13.32
C ALA A 241 6.77 17.91 13.58
N LEU A 242 8.01 17.95 13.07
CA LEU A 242 9.00 16.90 13.32
C LEU A 242 9.47 16.90 14.78
N GLN A 243 9.68 18.07 15.39
CA GLN A 243 10.05 18.17 16.82
C GLN A 243 8.96 17.60 17.74
N ASP A 244 7.69 17.92 17.49
CA ASP A 244 6.58 17.39 18.26
C ASP A 244 6.40 15.89 18.01
N ARG A 245 6.64 15.45 16.76
CA ARG A 245 6.63 14.02 16.41
C ARG A 245 7.71 13.25 17.16
N GLU A 246 8.87 13.85 17.39
CA GLU A 246 9.96 13.23 18.16
C GLU A 246 9.58 12.93 19.62
N VAL A 247 8.72 13.76 20.24
CA VAL A 247 8.19 13.48 21.58
C VAL A 247 7.41 12.17 21.59
N VAL A 248 6.48 12.02 20.63
CA VAL A 248 5.67 10.80 20.49
C VAL A 248 6.54 9.58 20.15
N GLN A 249 7.53 9.76 19.28
CA GLN A 249 8.47 8.69 18.93
C GLN A 249 9.31 8.21 20.12
N ASN A 250 9.69 9.09 21.04
CA ASN A 250 10.41 8.68 22.25
C ASN A 250 9.53 7.83 23.17
N ILE A 251 8.24 8.15 23.30
CA ILE A 251 7.29 7.33 24.07
C ILE A 251 7.13 5.95 23.42
N LEU A 252 6.99 5.91 22.09
CA LEU A 252 6.90 4.66 21.34
C LEU A 252 8.20 3.85 21.43
N GLU A 253 9.36 4.49 21.42
CA GLU A 253 10.66 3.83 21.60
C GLU A 253 10.80 3.25 23.01
N ASP A 254 10.41 3.98 24.06
CA ASP A 254 10.39 3.46 25.41
C ASP A 254 9.46 2.24 25.53
N LEU A 255 8.30 2.30 24.88
CA LEU A 255 7.31 1.21 24.90
C LEU A 255 7.75 -0.02 24.10
N THR A 256 8.40 0.16 22.95
CA THR A 256 8.63 -0.91 21.95
C THR A 256 10.11 -1.27 21.74
N GLY A 257 11.02 -0.49 22.30
CA GLY A 257 12.46 -0.61 22.05
C GLY A 257 12.89 -0.27 20.61
N GLN A 258 11.98 0.22 19.75
CA GLN A 258 12.28 0.56 18.35
C GLN A 258 11.61 1.88 17.96
N ARG A 259 12.10 2.54 16.90
CA ARG A 259 11.65 3.89 16.50
C ARG A 259 10.75 3.93 15.26
N MET A 260 10.57 2.83 14.54
CA MET A 260 9.85 2.85 13.26
C MET A 260 9.22 1.50 12.93
N MET A 261 10.05 0.46 12.80
CA MET A 261 9.59 -0.91 12.73
C MET A 261 9.45 -1.36 14.17
N PHE A 262 8.24 -1.42 14.71
CA PHE A 262 8.02 -1.58 16.16
C PHE A 262 7.90 -3.04 16.55
N ASN A 263 7.28 -3.83 15.69
CA ASN A 263 6.99 -5.24 15.85
C ASN A 263 6.44 -5.56 17.26
N TYR A 264 5.58 -4.68 17.78
CA TYR A 264 5.15 -4.67 19.18
C TYR A 264 3.90 -5.52 19.40
N PHE A 265 2.94 -5.45 18.49
CA PHE A 265 1.78 -6.32 18.53
C PHE A 265 2.18 -7.72 18.10
N ARG A 266 1.60 -8.71 18.78
CA ARG A 266 1.77 -10.12 18.49
C ARG A 266 0.40 -10.77 18.46
N LEU A 267 0.28 -11.88 17.73
CA LEU A 267 -0.94 -12.69 17.79
C LEU A 267 -1.22 -13.11 19.24
N GLY A 268 -2.35 -12.63 19.77
CA GLY A 268 -2.79 -12.80 21.15
C GLY A 268 -2.56 -11.59 22.08
N GLY A 269 -2.01 -10.48 21.59
CA GLY A 269 -1.79 -9.26 22.39
C GLY A 269 -0.56 -8.45 21.99
N VAL A 270 0.34 -8.25 22.95
CA VAL A 270 1.60 -7.50 22.77
C VAL A 270 2.78 -8.34 23.22
N VAL A 271 3.99 -7.95 22.82
CA VAL A 271 5.21 -8.72 23.13
C VAL A 271 5.73 -8.54 24.56
N TRP A 272 5.59 -7.36 25.17
CA TRP A 272 5.95 -7.08 26.57
C TRP A 272 5.03 -6.02 27.18
N ASP A 273 5.08 -5.87 28.51
CA ASP A 273 4.29 -4.91 29.27
C ASP A 273 4.91 -3.49 29.24
N LEU A 274 4.23 -2.51 29.84
CA LEU A 274 4.70 -1.15 30.01
C LEU A 274 6.07 -1.09 30.71
N PRO A 275 6.93 -0.11 30.36
CA PRO A 275 8.18 0.13 31.05
C PRO A 275 7.97 0.37 32.55
N GLU A 276 8.91 -0.13 33.36
CA GLU A 276 8.96 0.10 34.81
C GLU A 276 10.06 1.11 35.15
N PRO A 277 9.83 2.07 36.08
CA PRO A 277 8.59 2.27 36.84
C PRO A 277 7.45 2.87 36.00
N ARG A 278 6.22 2.34 36.14
CA ARG A 278 5.06 2.81 35.34
C ARG A 278 4.76 4.30 35.51
N ASP A 279 4.92 4.84 36.70
CA ASP A 279 4.65 6.26 36.99
C ASP A 279 5.52 7.17 36.10
N GLU A 280 6.80 6.82 35.92
CA GLU A 280 7.72 7.58 35.06
C GLU A 280 7.35 7.48 33.57
N PHE A 281 6.80 6.34 33.14
CA PHE A 281 6.31 6.19 31.78
C PHE A 281 5.07 7.06 31.55
N PHE A 282 4.11 7.05 32.47
CA PHE A 282 2.88 7.84 32.35
C PHE A 282 3.11 9.35 32.46
N GLU A 283 4.16 9.82 33.11
CA GLU A 283 4.53 11.25 33.09
C GLU A 283 4.95 11.75 31.70
N LYS A 284 5.34 10.84 30.79
CA LYS A 284 5.73 11.19 29.41
C LYS A 284 4.54 11.20 28.45
N VAL A 285 3.45 10.50 28.78
CA VAL A 285 2.25 10.30 27.93
C VAL A 285 1.25 11.44 28.13
#